data_AF-A0A1J3EXA4-F1
#
_entry.id   AF-A0A1J3EXA4-F1
#
_cell.length_a   1.000
_cell.length_b   1.000
_cell.length_c   1.000
_cell.angle_alpha   90.00
_cell.angle_beta   90.00
_cell.angle_gamma   90.00
#
_symmetry.space_group_name_H-M   'P 1'
#
loop_
_entity.id
_entity.type
_entity.pdbx_description
1 polymer ?
#
loop_
_entity_poly.entity_id
_entity_poly.type
_entity_poly.pdbx_seq_one_letter_code
_entity_poly.pdbx_strand_id
1 'polypeptide(L)'
;YTSTGNPCLNLFYSAFVRGTSTERVHELMSLAWHHEPETCLKILLHARDCRAGKGEKKVSLDAMMWLRQHKPATYLLMLESYLDVAYLKDLLMLTLAAQTAKLPSLSSSTPSDPISPTCEPIEMEVFAEFLKRDQQALQEYMARWGHKIDKKR
;
A
#
# COMPACT_ATOMS: atom_id res chain seq x y z
N TYR A 1 -11.62 -17.65 -19.57
CA TYR A 1 -12.95 -17.19 -19.11
C TYR A 1 -13.13 -15.75 -19.55
N THR A 2 -14.23 -15.43 -20.23
CA THR A 2 -14.44 -14.14 -20.93
C THR A 2 -15.16 -13.09 -20.08
N SER A 3 -16.07 -13.46 -19.18
CA SER A 3 -16.63 -12.63 -18.09
C SER A 3 -17.59 -13.48 -17.26
N THR A 4 -17.67 -13.24 -15.95
CA THR A 4 -18.57 -13.94 -15.02
C THR A 4 -19.90 -13.19 -14.79
N GLY A 5 -20.10 -12.04 -15.44
CA GLY A 5 -21.28 -11.18 -15.25
C GLY A 5 -21.27 -10.34 -13.96
N ASN A 6 -20.45 -10.71 -12.97
CA ASN A 6 -20.24 -9.93 -11.74
C ASN A 6 -18.88 -9.18 -11.80
N PRO A 7 -18.87 -7.83 -11.72
CA PRO A 7 -17.63 -7.05 -11.77
C PRO A 7 -16.61 -7.38 -10.69
N CYS A 8 -17.05 -7.60 -9.45
CA CYS A 8 -16.17 -7.99 -8.34
C CYS A 8 -15.57 -9.38 -8.57
N LEU A 9 -16.35 -10.31 -9.09
CA LEU A 9 -15.87 -11.65 -9.43
C LEU A 9 -14.87 -11.62 -10.60
N ASN A 10 -15.11 -10.77 -11.60
CA ASN A 10 -14.16 -10.50 -12.67
C ASN A 10 -12.87 -9.87 -12.16
N LEU A 11 -12.95 -8.92 -11.22
CA LEU A 11 -11.77 -8.37 -10.56
C LEU A 11 -10.99 -9.49 -9.85
N PHE A 12 -11.67 -10.31 -9.05
CA PHE A 12 -11.04 -11.41 -8.32
C PHE A 12 -10.34 -12.43 -9.23
N TYR A 13 -11.00 -12.89 -10.30
CA TYR A 13 -10.48 -13.93 -11.18
C TYR A 13 -9.60 -13.43 -12.31
N SER A 14 -9.88 -12.26 -12.87
CA SER A 14 -9.24 -11.76 -14.10
C SER A 14 -8.19 -10.69 -13.87
N ALA A 15 -8.29 -9.87 -12.83
CA ALA A 15 -7.27 -8.84 -12.58
C ALA A 15 -6.04 -9.44 -11.90
N PHE A 16 -6.24 -10.21 -10.82
CA PHE A 16 -5.19 -10.76 -9.97
C PHE A 16 -4.60 -12.07 -10.50
N VAL A 17 -4.14 -11.99 -11.75
CA VAL A 17 -3.37 -13.02 -12.46
C VAL A 17 -2.06 -12.39 -12.93
N ARG A 18 -0.98 -13.16 -12.98
CA ARG A 18 0.32 -12.66 -13.41
C ARG A 18 0.29 -12.31 -14.90
N GLY A 19 0.81 -11.13 -15.24
CA GLY A 19 0.86 -10.64 -16.60
C GLY A 19 -0.32 -9.77 -17.02
N THR A 20 -1.32 -9.56 -16.15
CA THR A 20 -2.36 -8.56 -16.39
C THR A 20 -1.74 -7.16 -16.52
N SER A 21 -2.14 -6.41 -17.53
CA SER A 21 -1.66 -5.03 -17.74
C SER A 21 -2.30 -4.07 -16.74
N THR A 22 -1.59 -2.99 -16.42
CA THR A 22 -2.05 -1.96 -15.46
C THR A 22 -3.39 -1.35 -15.89
N GLU A 23 -3.60 -1.13 -17.19
CA GLU A 23 -4.84 -0.59 -17.76
C GLU A 23 -6.02 -1.54 -17.48
N ARG A 24 -5.81 -2.85 -17.65
CA ARG A 24 -6.84 -3.85 -17.39
C ARG A 24 -7.18 -3.94 -15.90
N VAL A 25 -6.18 -3.79 -15.03
CA VAL A 25 -6.40 -3.72 -13.57
C VAL A 25 -7.24 -2.50 -13.23
N HIS A 26 -6.90 -1.33 -13.76
CA HIS A 26 -7.63 -0.08 -13.52
C HIS A 26 -9.09 -0.15 -14.02
N GLU A 27 -9.31 -0.75 -15.20
CA GLU A 27 -10.64 -0.97 -15.75
C GLU A 27 -11.48 -1.86 -14.82
N LEU A 28 -10.95 -3.01 -14.41
CA LEU A 28 -11.64 -3.94 -13.53
C LEU A 28 -11.87 -3.36 -12.12
N MET A 29 -10.92 -2.59 -11.60
CA MET A 29 -11.07 -1.86 -10.34
C MET A 29 -12.20 -0.84 -10.44
N SER A 30 -12.26 -0.07 -11.52
CA SER A 30 -13.35 0.89 -11.74
C SER A 30 -14.71 0.20 -11.79
N LEU A 31 -14.84 -0.88 -12.55
CA LEU A 31 -16.11 -1.63 -12.65
C LEU A 31 -16.53 -2.24 -11.31
N ALA A 32 -15.60 -2.88 -10.59
CA ALA A 32 -15.87 -3.47 -9.29
C ALA A 32 -16.22 -2.40 -8.24
N TRP A 33 -15.54 -1.26 -8.27
CA TRP A 33 -15.81 -0.14 -7.37
C TRP A 33 -17.22 0.42 -7.55
N HIS A 34 -17.68 0.62 -8.79
CA HIS A 34 -19.02 1.14 -9.05
C HIS A 34 -20.12 0.13 -8.72
N HIS A 35 -19.81 -1.17 -8.75
CA HIS A 35 -20.73 -2.23 -8.39
C HIS A 35 -20.84 -2.41 -6.88
N GLU A 36 -19.73 -2.70 -6.21
CA GLU A 36 -19.70 -2.94 -4.76
C GLU A 36 -18.33 -2.54 -4.18
N PRO A 37 -18.18 -1.28 -3.70
CA PRO A 37 -16.90 -0.74 -3.24
C PRO A 37 -16.27 -1.56 -2.11
N GLU A 38 -17.08 -1.99 -1.13
CA GLU A 38 -16.58 -2.73 0.04
C GLU A 38 -15.94 -4.06 -0.37
N THR A 39 -16.59 -4.81 -1.26
CA THR A 39 -16.05 -6.07 -1.77
C THR A 39 -14.86 -5.84 -2.69
N CYS A 40 -14.85 -4.77 -3.48
CA CYS A 40 -13.66 -4.36 -4.25
C CYS A 40 -12.43 -4.18 -3.34
N LEU A 41 -12.58 -3.49 -2.21
CA LEU A 41 -11.49 -3.30 -1.24
C LEU A 41 -11.06 -4.61 -0.57
N LYS A 42 -12.01 -5.45 -0.16
CA LYS A 42 -11.71 -6.78 0.42
C LYS A 42 -10.94 -7.67 -0.56
N ILE A 43 -11.34 -7.66 -1.83
CA ILE A 43 -10.64 -8.39 -2.89
C ILE A 43 -9.21 -7.87 -3.05
N LEU A 44 -8.99 -6.56 -3.01
CA LEU A 44 -7.66 -5.97 -3.09
C LEU A 44 -6.76 -6.40 -1.93
N LEU A 45 -7.27 -6.35 -0.68
CA LEU A 45 -6.52 -6.80 0.49
C LEU A 45 -6.18 -8.29 0.39
N HIS A 46 -7.15 -9.12 0.02
CA HIS A 46 -6.94 -10.55 -0.21
C HIS A 46 -5.96 -10.81 -1.36
N ALA A 47 -5.95 -9.99 -2.42
CA ALA A 47 -5.01 -10.14 -3.50
C ALA A 47 -3.58 -9.88 -3.04
N ARG A 48 -3.37 -8.86 -2.20
CA ARG A 48 -2.05 -8.56 -1.66
C ARG A 48 -1.61 -9.57 -0.62
N ASP A 49 -2.47 -9.98 0.31
CA ASP A 49 -2.12 -10.80 1.47
C ASP A 49 -1.27 -12.01 1.06
N CYS A 50 -0.01 -12.05 1.54
CA CYS A 50 0.93 -13.13 1.24
C CYS A 50 0.86 -14.30 2.22
N ARG A 51 0.09 -14.17 3.31
CA ARG A 51 -0.06 -15.18 4.36
C ARG A 51 -1.30 -16.02 4.11
N ALA A 52 -2.45 -15.37 3.86
CA ALA A 52 -3.73 -16.02 3.70
C ALA A 52 -4.42 -15.76 2.35
N GLY A 53 -3.84 -14.90 1.51
CA GLY A 53 -4.41 -14.49 0.22
C GLY A 53 -3.62 -14.97 -0.99
N LYS A 54 -3.70 -14.21 -2.09
CA LYS A 54 -3.03 -14.55 -3.36
C LYS A 54 -1.54 -14.19 -3.39
N GLY A 55 -1.09 -13.30 -2.51
CA GLY A 55 0.29 -12.83 -2.47
C GLY A 55 0.75 -12.09 -3.74
N GLU A 56 -0.18 -11.56 -4.53
CA GLU A 56 0.12 -10.84 -5.77
C GLU A 56 0.66 -9.44 -5.44
N LYS A 57 1.80 -9.09 -6.04
CA LYS A 57 2.52 -7.84 -5.73
C LYS A 57 2.20 -6.74 -6.73
N LYS A 58 2.49 -6.99 -8.02
CA LYS A 58 2.37 -5.98 -9.08
C LYS A 58 0.91 -5.54 -9.27
N VAL A 59 0.01 -6.50 -9.42
CA VAL A 59 -1.42 -6.20 -9.64
C VAL A 59 -2.03 -5.46 -8.45
N SER A 60 -1.68 -5.86 -7.22
CA SER A 60 -2.16 -5.19 -6.00
C SER A 60 -1.60 -3.77 -5.88
N LEU A 61 -0.34 -3.55 -6.28
CA LEU A 61 0.25 -2.22 -6.37
C LEU A 61 -0.50 -1.35 -7.39
N ASP A 62 -0.76 -1.86 -8.59
CA ASP A 62 -1.50 -1.15 -9.64
C ASP A 62 -2.93 -0.80 -9.16
N ALA A 63 -3.60 -1.73 -8.47
CA ALA A 63 -4.92 -1.50 -7.89
C ALA A 63 -4.91 -0.45 -6.76
N MET A 64 -3.87 -0.45 -5.91
CA MET A 64 -3.67 0.60 -4.90
C MET A 64 -3.40 1.97 -5.52
N MET A 65 -2.64 2.02 -6.62
CA MET A 65 -2.40 3.26 -7.36
C MET A 65 -3.68 3.80 -7.99
N TRP A 66 -4.54 2.92 -8.51
CA TRP A 66 -5.87 3.31 -8.97
C TRP A 66 -6.68 3.95 -7.84
N LEU A 67 -6.71 3.35 -6.65
CA LEU A 67 -7.38 3.93 -5.48
C LEU A 67 -6.79 5.28 -5.07
N ARG A 68 -5.46 5.39 -5.03
CA ARG A 68 -4.76 6.64 -4.70
C ARG A 68 -5.17 7.79 -5.62
N GLN A 69 -5.32 7.50 -6.91
CA GLN A 69 -5.66 8.49 -7.93
C GLN A 69 -7.16 8.86 -7.94
N HIS A 70 -8.05 7.88 -7.78
CA HIS A 70 -9.49 8.08 -7.99
C HIS A 70 -10.30 8.22 -6.70
N LYS A 71 -9.80 7.67 -5.58
CA LYS A 71 -10.46 7.58 -4.28
C LYS A 71 -9.45 7.88 -3.14
N PRO A 72 -8.79 9.05 -3.12
CA PRO A 72 -7.70 9.36 -2.20
C PRO A 72 -8.10 9.27 -0.72
N ALA A 73 -9.31 9.68 -0.36
CA ALA A 73 -9.79 9.55 1.02
C ALA A 73 -9.91 8.08 1.47
N THR A 74 -10.46 7.21 0.60
CA THR A 74 -10.53 5.78 0.89
C THR A 74 -9.16 5.12 0.88
N TYR A 75 -8.27 5.55 -0.02
CA TYR A 75 -6.89 5.09 -0.05
C TYR A 75 -6.17 5.34 1.29
N LEU A 76 -6.29 6.55 1.84
CA LEU A 76 -5.68 6.91 3.13
C LEU A 76 -6.21 6.03 4.27
N LEU A 77 -7.53 5.80 4.33
CA LEU A 77 -8.14 4.93 5.34
C LEU A 77 -7.73 3.46 5.16
N MET A 78 -7.62 3.00 3.91
CA MET A 78 -7.24 1.63 3.59
C MET A 78 -5.76 1.34 3.88
N LEU A 79 -4.90 2.37 3.86
CA LEU A 79 -3.46 2.19 3.97
C LEU A 79 -3.06 1.45 5.25
N GLU A 80 -3.76 1.69 6.36
CA GLU A 80 -3.54 0.96 7.62
C GLU A 80 -3.84 -0.54 7.46
N SER A 81 -5.05 -0.91 7.02
CA SER A 81 -5.42 -2.32 6.79
C SER A 81 -4.58 -2.99 5.71
N TYR A 82 -4.09 -2.21 4.74
CA TYR A 82 -3.17 -2.72 3.73
C TYR A 82 -1.84 -3.13 4.37
N LEU A 83 -1.30 -2.35 5.31
CA LEU A 83 -0.04 -2.65 5.98
C LEU A 83 -0.10 -3.86 6.90
N ASP A 84 -1.28 -4.23 7.40
CA ASP A 84 -1.47 -5.46 8.17
C ASP A 84 -1.18 -6.72 7.33
N VAL A 85 -1.54 -6.68 6.04
CA VAL A 85 -1.40 -7.81 5.11
C VAL A 85 -0.20 -7.70 4.17
N ALA A 86 0.32 -6.48 3.97
CA ALA A 86 1.41 -6.16 3.08
C ALA A 86 2.78 -6.19 3.79
N TYR A 87 3.83 -5.81 3.08
CA TYR A 87 5.16 -5.57 3.65
C TYR A 87 5.45 -4.07 3.65
N LEU A 88 6.26 -3.62 4.61
CA LEU A 88 6.66 -2.21 4.71
C LEU A 88 7.33 -1.68 3.42
N LYS A 89 8.05 -2.54 2.69
CA LYS A 89 8.63 -2.20 1.37
C LYS A 89 7.58 -1.80 0.32
N ASP A 90 6.32 -2.21 0.49
CA ASP A 90 5.26 -1.85 -0.45
C ASP A 90 4.93 -0.35 -0.36
N LEU A 91 5.16 0.31 0.79
CA LEU A 91 5.10 1.77 0.90
C LEU A 91 6.13 2.46 0.00
N LEU A 92 7.34 1.90 -0.08
CA LEU A 92 8.39 2.42 -0.96
C LEU A 92 8.03 2.23 -2.43
N MET A 93 7.38 1.11 -2.76
CA MET A 93 6.88 0.86 -4.11
C MET A 93 5.74 1.81 -4.49
N LEU A 94 4.81 2.08 -3.57
CA LEU A 94 3.72 3.04 -3.75
C LEU A 94 4.25 4.47 -3.89
N THR A 95 5.22 4.85 -3.06
CA THR A 95 5.97 6.11 -3.15
C THR A 95 6.56 6.30 -4.56
N LEU A 96 7.34 5.31 -5.01
CA LEU A 96 8.01 5.36 -6.30
C LEU A 96 6.98 5.44 -7.45
N ALA A 97 5.90 4.66 -7.37
CA ALA A 97 4.83 4.68 -8.37
C ALA A 97 4.12 6.04 -8.40
N ALA A 98 3.81 6.64 -7.25
CA ALA A 98 3.19 7.95 -7.14
C ALA A 98 4.08 9.07 -7.70
N GLN A 99 5.37 9.04 -7.39
CA GLN A 99 6.36 9.98 -7.93
C GLN A 99 6.53 9.83 -9.44
N THR A 100 6.63 8.59 -9.93
CA THR A 100 6.75 8.28 -11.37
C THR A 100 5.53 8.78 -12.14
N ALA A 101 4.33 8.59 -11.58
CA ALA A 101 3.07 9.08 -12.11
C ALA A 101 2.83 10.58 -11.86
N LYS A 102 3.73 11.28 -11.15
CA LYS A 102 3.62 12.70 -10.78
C LYS A 102 2.29 13.05 -10.10
N LEU A 103 1.79 12.14 -9.28
CA LEU A 103 0.54 12.37 -8.55
C LEU A 103 0.74 13.38 -7.42
N PRO A 104 -0.29 14.14 -7.05
CA PRO A 104 -0.20 15.05 -5.91
C PRO A 104 0.10 14.27 -4.62
N SER A 105 0.76 14.94 -3.67
CA SER A 105 0.85 14.41 -2.32
C SER A 105 -0.52 14.43 -1.66
N LEU A 106 -0.75 13.43 -0.81
CA LEU A 106 -1.94 13.32 0.02
C LEU A 106 -1.65 13.67 1.49
N SER A 107 -0.45 14.15 1.80
CA SER A 107 -0.09 14.51 3.17
C SER A 107 -0.74 15.81 3.62
N SER A 108 -1.05 15.88 4.91
CA SER A 108 -1.56 17.09 5.57
C SER A 108 -0.44 18.09 5.91
N SER A 109 0.82 17.70 5.71
CA SER A 109 2.00 18.48 6.05
C SER A 109 2.15 19.66 5.08
N THR A 110 1.83 20.87 5.55
CA THR A 110 2.36 22.08 4.90
C THR A 110 3.88 22.04 4.96
N PRO A 111 4.62 22.46 3.92
CA PRO A 111 6.08 22.47 3.93
C PRO A 111 6.56 23.41 5.05
N SER A 112 6.98 22.82 6.17
CA SER A 112 7.55 23.56 7.30
C SER A 112 8.99 23.99 7.05
N ASP A 113 9.65 23.42 6.03
CA ASP A 113 11.06 23.68 5.73
C ASP A 113 11.23 24.32 4.33
N PRO A 114 11.88 25.51 4.23
CA PRO A 114 12.16 26.16 2.95
C PRO A 114 13.21 25.44 2.08
N ILE A 115 13.79 24.32 2.55
CA ILE A 115 14.89 23.59 1.87
C ILE A 115 14.42 22.29 1.20
N SER A 116 13.17 21.84 1.42
CA SER A 116 12.64 20.64 0.75
C SER A 116 11.64 21.00 -0.35
N PRO A 117 12.04 21.06 -1.63
CA PRO A 117 11.17 21.46 -2.74
C PRO A 117 10.15 20.38 -3.14
N THR A 118 10.00 19.29 -2.37
CA THR A 118 9.11 18.18 -2.71
C THR A 118 8.15 17.89 -1.58
N CYS A 119 6.86 18.05 -1.87
CA CYS A 119 5.78 17.54 -1.04
C CYS A 119 5.94 16.00 -0.97
N GLU A 120 6.49 15.49 0.13
CA GLU A 120 6.74 14.07 0.27
C GLU A 120 5.41 13.31 0.22
N PRO A 121 5.35 12.20 -0.53
CA PRO A 121 4.13 11.40 -0.61
C PRO A 121 3.82 10.79 0.77
N ILE A 122 2.54 10.72 1.11
CA ILE A 122 2.04 10.22 2.41
C ILE A 122 2.64 8.87 2.81
N GLU A 123 2.93 8.02 1.83
CA GLU A 123 3.53 6.70 2.04
C GLU A 123 4.91 6.77 2.68
N MET A 124 5.70 7.83 2.39
CA MET A 124 6.99 8.08 3.03
C MET A 124 6.84 8.57 4.47
N GLU A 125 5.85 9.41 4.74
CA GLU A 125 5.56 9.87 6.11
C GLU A 125 5.16 8.67 6.98
N VAL A 126 4.27 7.81 6.48
CA VAL A 126 3.87 6.58 7.16
C VAL A 126 5.09 5.68 7.39
N PHE A 127 5.93 5.49 6.36
CA PHE A 127 7.16 4.70 6.50
C PHE A 127 8.11 5.27 7.58
N ALA A 128 8.28 6.59 7.62
CA ALA A 128 9.11 7.26 8.63
C ALA A 128 8.56 7.05 10.05
N GLU A 129 7.24 7.09 10.24
CA GLU A 129 6.61 6.80 11.54
C GLU A 129 6.86 5.36 12.01
N PHE A 130 6.82 4.37 11.11
CA PHE A 130 7.21 3.00 11.45
C PHE A 130 8.67 2.90 11.89
N LEU A 131 9.59 3.57 11.19
CA LEU A 131 11.01 3.57 11.57
C LEU A 131 11.26 4.22 12.95
N LYS A 132 10.55 5.31 13.27
CA LYS A 132 10.66 5.95 14.60
C LYS A 132 10.25 4.97 15.72
N ARG A 133 9.16 4.23 15.51
CA ARG A 133 8.69 3.20 16.47
C ARG A 133 9.72 2.08 16.63
N ASP A 134 10.28 1.59 15.52
CA ASP A 134 11.31 0.54 15.55
C ASP A 134 12.59 1.02 16.26
N GLN A 135 13.00 2.27 16.03
CA GLN A 135 14.15 2.88 16.71
C GLN A 135 13.92 2.97 18.21
N GLN A 136 12.72 3.39 18.63
CA GLN A 136 12.36 3.44 20.05
C GLN A 136 12.38 2.04 20.67
N ALA A 137 11.77 1.04 20.02
CA ALA A 137 11.77 -0.34 20.48
C ALA A 137 13.20 -0.89 20.62
N LEU A 138 14.09 -0.55 19.69
CA LEU A 138 15.50 -0.93 19.76
C LEU A 138 16.21 -0.27 20.96
N GLN A 139 15.95 1.02 21.21
CA GLN A 139 16.51 1.72 22.36
C GLN A 139 16.05 1.10 23.69
N GLU A 140 14.76 0.78 23.81
CA GLU A 140 14.19 0.10 24.98
C GLU A 140 14.80 -1.29 25.18
N TYR A 141 14.97 -2.05 24.09
CA TYR A 141 15.64 -3.34 24.11
C TYR A 141 17.10 -3.22 24.56
N MET A 142 17.85 -2.25 24.01
CA MET A 142 19.24 -1.99 24.39
C MET A 142 19.36 -1.58 25.86
N ALA A 143 18.46 -0.75 26.38
CA ALA A 143 18.44 -0.37 27.78
C ALA A 143 18.17 -1.58 28.70
N ARG A 144 17.22 -2.44 28.32
CA ARG A 144 16.83 -3.61 29.12
C ARG A 144 17.83 -4.77 29.05
N TRP A 145 18.47 -4.99 27.90
CA TRP A 145 19.25 -6.21 27.63
C TRP A 145 20.68 -5.96 27.12
N GLY A 146 21.07 -4.73 26.82
CA GLY A 146 22.37 -4.40 26.21
C GLY A 146 23.57 -4.94 27.01
N HIS A 147 23.49 -4.89 28.34
CA HIS A 147 24.52 -5.44 29.25
C HIS A 147 24.71 -6.96 29.15
N LYS A 148 23.73 -7.72 28.61
CA LYS A 148 23.84 -9.18 28.41
C LYS A 148 24.42 -9.56 27.05
N ILE A 149 24.35 -8.65 26.07
CA ILE A 149 24.90 -8.86 24.73
C ILE A 149 26.43 -8.74 24.77
N ASP A 150 26.95 -7.79 25.55
CA ASP A 150 28.39 -7.53 25.67
C ASP A 150 29.15 -8.65 26.40
N LYS A 151 28.48 -9.41 27.28
CA LYS A 151 29.07 -10.55 28.02
C LYS A 151 29.16 -11.85 27.22
N LYS A 152 28.64 -11.88 25.99
CA LYS A 152 28.66 -13.07 25.10
C LYS A 152 29.62 -12.91 23.91
N ARG A 153 30.39 -11.82 23.86
CA ARG A 153 31.47 -11.61 22.88
C ARG A 153 32.83 -11.85 23.52
#